data_AF-K7ED08-F1
#
_entry.id   AF-K7ED08-F1
#
_cell.length_a   1.000
_cell.length_b   1.000
_cell.length_c   1.000
_cell.angle_alpha   90.00
_cell.angle_beta   90.00
_cell.angle_gamma   90.00
#
_symmetry.space_group_name_H-M   'P 1'
#
loop_
_entity.id
_entity.type
_entity.pdbx_description
1 polymer ?
#
loop_
_entity_poly.entity_id
_entity_poly.type
_entity_poly.pdbx_seq_one_letter_code
_entity_poly.pdbx_strand_id
1 'polypeptide(L)'
;MQGKKMEDKSTELTCAKIDMDILLKCIKEQVNNPPAVKSALLSIISICQQNSSACTYFEDIGGLKLVRDLATSCVHSMLKEVALHTLLSLANSSVPCQQSLCTPELFDKIIRFVGDKNYSMNLQIVSVYVLLALVSKNKTGQVLLRETGCIFILQKLFRSTIAKSEIDFSSESFKKKHHLWHVICHTLGAAVNNPQNEENQKICCSILPHVKVLLEVCLKPEIVRPLCLFVGLTMAENSLTQEFFISIGGLDVLSDVLIKLTRESHQSISSAKLAVNVTNAINVCIADNSPGSVVLARHHVVPKLLTLLLLESLNSGEKTSVMLTLAYCTAACEENLHHLLQNNGLNFLIDSISDPCYEALGNIVFIVLYNCKIFAKKLLSHLVMYASEVSSKVEKIEKALDCLKKRRDSISKEQLKRKEEKEQGPETNSTDEDSLLKGNDREKDCQKQQYELGGWVHLPPASSLPGSQLESSGGNSKWAFSSEYEEIGSEHVFGYSAPAVENKALQPPKEVGLPVTSAPGDDDGKHHGVERNSSSRSPCTCRQER
;
A
#
# COMPACT_ATOMS: atom_id res chain seq x y z
N MET A 1 -3.26 26.01 43.14
CA MET A 1 -2.51 25.02 42.34
C MET A 1 -2.10 25.52 40.95
N GLN A 2 -2.99 26.08 40.12
CA GLN A 2 -2.64 26.50 38.76
C GLN A 2 -1.45 27.47 38.65
N GLY A 3 -1.36 28.50 39.53
CA GLY A 3 -0.24 29.46 39.52
C GLY A 3 1.13 28.79 39.65
N LYS A 4 1.33 27.95 40.68
CA LYS A 4 2.60 27.24 40.89
C LYS A 4 2.99 26.37 39.69
N LYS A 5 2.05 25.63 39.09
CA LYS A 5 2.26 24.82 37.88
C LYS A 5 2.54 25.64 36.60
N MET A 6 2.41 26.96 36.66
CA MET A 6 2.76 27.91 35.60
C MET A 6 4.13 28.55 35.85
N GLU A 7 4.46 28.81 37.12
CA GLU A 7 5.72 29.32 37.63
C GLU A 7 6.86 28.29 37.52
N ASP A 8 6.58 27.02 37.90
CA ASP A 8 7.50 25.88 37.72
C ASP A 8 7.90 25.75 36.23
N LYS A 9 6.93 25.75 35.31
CA LYS A 9 7.14 25.67 33.85
C LYS A 9 7.94 26.84 33.25
N SER A 10 7.76 28.04 33.79
CA SER A 10 8.53 29.22 33.37
C SER A 10 10.02 29.06 33.74
N THR A 11 10.27 28.46 34.91
CA THR A 11 11.62 28.16 35.41
C THR A 11 12.28 27.05 34.60
N GLU A 12 11.58 25.94 34.36
CA GLU A 12 12.03 24.81 33.51
C GLU A 12 12.48 25.29 32.11
N LEU A 13 11.68 26.14 31.46
CA LEU A 13 12.03 26.73 30.16
C LEU A 13 13.26 27.64 30.24
N THR A 14 13.44 28.37 31.35
CA THR A 14 14.58 29.27 31.53
C THR A 14 15.89 28.48 31.69
N CYS A 15 15.88 27.38 32.45
CA CYS A 15 17.02 26.47 32.56
C CYS A 15 17.38 25.85 31.20
N ALA A 16 16.39 25.29 30.49
CA ALA A 16 16.61 24.64 29.19
C ALA A 16 17.25 25.56 28.14
N LYS A 17 16.99 26.88 28.19
CA LYS A 17 17.65 27.87 27.31
C LYS A 17 19.12 28.07 27.65
N ILE A 18 19.44 28.21 28.95
CA ILE A 18 20.82 28.36 29.43
C ILE A 18 21.66 27.12 29.07
N ASP A 19 21.08 25.92 29.23
CA ASP A 19 21.74 24.66 28.84
C ASP A 19 22.00 24.62 27.32
N MET A 20 21.05 25.05 26.49
CA MET A 20 21.23 25.13 25.04
C MET A 20 22.38 26.08 24.63
N ASP A 21 22.49 27.25 25.24
CA ASP A 21 23.60 28.18 24.99
C ASP A 21 24.96 27.56 25.35
N ILE A 22 25.05 26.88 26.51
CA ILE A 22 26.27 26.20 26.96
C ILE A 22 26.64 25.05 26.02
N LEU A 23 25.66 24.22 25.62
CA LEU A 23 25.87 23.09 24.71
C LEU A 23 26.26 23.57 23.31
N LEU A 24 25.63 24.63 22.81
CA LEU A 24 25.97 25.24 21.52
C LEU A 24 27.37 25.85 21.53
N LYS A 25 27.76 26.50 22.62
CA LYS A 25 29.13 27.00 22.83
C LYS A 25 30.14 25.86 22.87
N CYS A 26 29.84 24.78 23.60
CA CYS A 26 30.67 23.58 23.66
C CYS A 26 30.96 22.99 22.25
N ILE A 27 29.93 22.87 21.40
CA ILE A 27 30.12 22.40 20.01
C ILE A 27 31.02 23.34 19.19
N LYS A 28 30.86 24.66 19.34
CA LYS A 28 31.68 25.67 18.63
C LYS A 28 33.15 25.63 19.07
N GLU A 29 33.42 25.46 20.36
CA GLU A 29 34.78 25.51 20.92
C GLU A 29 35.51 24.16 20.84
N GLN A 30 34.77 23.03 20.86
CA GLN A 30 35.34 21.69 20.95
C GLN A 30 35.24 20.85 19.66
N VAL A 31 35.13 21.47 18.47
CA VAL A 31 35.03 20.76 17.16
C VAL A 31 36.10 19.67 16.97
N ASN A 32 37.30 19.88 17.49
CA ASN A 32 38.43 18.94 17.43
C ASN A 32 38.42 17.83 18.51
N ASN A 33 37.37 17.75 19.32
CA ASN A 33 37.17 16.76 20.39
C ASN A 33 35.86 15.97 20.15
N PRO A 34 35.86 14.97 19.24
CA PRO A 34 34.62 14.29 18.84
C PRO A 34 33.77 13.69 19.97
N PRO A 35 34.34 13.11 21.05
CA PRO A 35 33.55 12.64 22.19
C PRO A 35 32.73 13.75 22.88
N ALA A 36 33.30 14.95 23.07
CA ALA A 36 32.60 16.06 23.70
C ALA A 36 31.49 16.62 22.80
N VAL A 37 31.77 16.79 21.50
CA VAL A 37 30.77 17.21 20.50
C VAL A 37 29.63 16.20 20.43
N LYS A 38 29.93 14.89 20.40
CA LYS A 38 28.91 13.83 20.45
C LYS A 38 28.05 13.93 21.72
N SER A 39 28.68 14.12 22.88
CA SER A 39 27.96 14.26 24.15
C SER A 39 27.01 15.46 24.12
N ALA A 40 27.50 16.63 23.68
CA ALA A 40 26.70 17.85 23.60
C ALA A 40 25.51 17.72 22.63
N LEU A 41 25.72 17.09 21.46
CA LEU A 41 24.67 16.83 20.47
C LEU A 41 23.58 15.88 21.02
N LEU A 42 23.94 14.88 21.82
CA LEU A 42 22.98 13.97 22.45
C LEU A 42 22.20 14.67 23.59
N SER A 43 22.85 15.55 24.35
CA SER A 43 22.16 16.39 25.36
C SER A 43 21.14 17.34 24.74
N ILE A 44 21.47 17.97 23.60
CA ILE A 44 20.53 18.82 22.84
C ILE A 44 19.28 18.03 22.44
N ILE A 45 19.44 16.81 21.91
CA ILE A 45 18.31 15.93 21.55
C ILE A 45 17.41 15.68 22.78
N SER A 46 18.00 15.31 23.91
CA SER A 46 17.26 15.00 25.15
C SER A 46 16.43 16.19 25.64
N ILE A 47 17.01 17.40 25.67
CA ILE A 47 16.29 18.62 26.08
C ILE A 47 15.18 18.96 25.08
N CYS A 48 15.44 18.84 23.77
CA CYS A 48 14.46 19.08 22.71
C CYS A 48 13.28 18.10 22.74
N GLN A 49 13.52 16.82 23.05
CA GLN A 49 12.46 15.81 23.19
C GLN A 49 11.57 16.06 24.41
N GLN A 50 12.14 16.58 25.51
CA GLN A 50 11.40 16.91 26.72
C GLN A 50 10.67 18.26 26.63
N ASN A 51 11.16 19.19 25.81
CA ASN A 51 10.62 20.55 25.69
C ASN A 51 10.62 21.02 24.22
N SER A 52 9.46 20.98 23.57
CA SER A 52 9.30 21.44 22.18
C SER A 52 9.69 22.90 21.95
N SER A 53 9.50 23.78 22.94
CA SER A 53 9.90 25.20 22.84
C SER A 53 11.43 25.41 22.94
N ALA A 54 12.17 24.42 23.45
CA ALA A 54 13.64 24.41 23.36
C ALA A 54 14.12 24.11 21.92
N CYS A 55 13.33 23.39 21.10
CA CYS A 55 13.64 23.20 19.68
C CYS A 55 13.62 24.53 18.92
N THR A 56 12.54 25.31 19.09
CA THR A 56 12.40 26.65 18.47
C THR A 56 13.53 27.57 18.93
N TYR A 57 13.83 27.61 20.23
CA TYR A 57 14.93 28.42 20.73
C TYR A 57 16.30 28.00 20.19
N PHE A 58 16.56 26.69 20.06
CA PHE A 58 17.80 26.16 19.47
C PHE A 58 17.93 26.53 17.97
N GLU A 59 16.82 26.70 17.27
CA GLU A 59 16.78 27.26 15.93
C GLU A 59 17.07 28.77 15.93
N ASP A 60 16.40 29.54 16.79
CA ASP A 60 16.55 31.00 16.93
C ASP A 60 18.02 31.43 17.18
N ILE A 61 18.75 30.70 18.02
CA ILE A 61 20.18 30.94 18.31
C ILE A 61 21.14 30.42 17.21
N GLY A 62 20.60 29.96 16.08
CA GLY A 62 21.35 29.44 14.94
C GLY A 62 21.97 28.05 15.17
N GLY A 63 21.55 27.31 16.20
CA GLY A 63 22.07 25.99 16.54
C GLY A 63 21.81 24.95 15.45
N LEU A 64 20.59 24.96 14.88
CA LEU A 64 20.19 24.09 13.78
C LEU A 64 21.12 24.23 12.55
N LYS A 65 21.53 25.46 12.22
CA LYS A 65 22.52 25.75 11.18
C LYS A 65 23.89 25.18 11.51
N LEU A 66 24.37 25.33 12.76
CA LEU A 66 25.66 24.78 13.16
C LEU A 66 25.70 23.24 13.02
N VAL A 67 24.64 22.55 13.45
CA VAL A 67 24.54 21.08 13.33
C VAL A 67 24.50 20.66 11.85
N ARG A 68 23.79 21.40 10.99
CA ARG A 68 23.76 21.18 9.54
C ARG A 68 25.12 21.39 8.88
N ASP A 69 25.83 22.44 9.27
CA ASP A 69 27.14 22.77 8.71
C ASP A 69 28.19 21.73 9.18
N LEU A 70 28.07 21.23 10.43
CA LEU A 70 28.84 20.08 10.95
C LEU A 70 28.56 18.78 10.18
N ALA A 71 27.28 18.42 9.99
CA ALA A 71 26.85 17.23 9.26
C ALA A 71 27.37 17.20 7.81
N THR A 72 27.39 18.36 7.15
CA THR A 72 27.73 18.49 5.73
C THR A 72 29.22 18.73 5.46
N SER A 73 29.99 19.22 6.44
CA SER A 73 31.35 19.74 6.23
C SER A 73 32.43 19.18 7.18
N CYS A 74 32.08 18.44 8.24
CA CYS A 74 33.09 17.82 9.11
C CYS A 74 33.94 16.77 8.37
N VAL A 75 35.20 16.59 8.79
CA VAL A 75 36.09 15.53 8.27
C VAL A 75 35.78 14.17 8.92
N HIS A 76 35.39 14.15 10.19
CA HIS A 76 35.15 12.90 10.93
C HIS A 76 33.78 12.29 10.62
N SER A 77 33.74 11.09 10.00
CA SER A 77 32.48 10.40 9.66
C SER A 77 31.57 10.21 10.87
N MET A 78 32.12 9.86 12.04
CA MET A 78 31.37 9.72 13.28
C MET A 78 30.61 11.01 13.66
N LEU A 79 31.19 12.18 13.47
CA LEU A 79 30.52 13.46 13.73
C LEU A 79 29.47 13.79 12.66
N LYS A 80 29.64 13.35 11.40
CA LYS A 80 28.56 13.43 10.41
C LYS A 80 27.37 12.57 10.80
N GLU A 81 27.61 11.33 11.18
CA GLU A 81 26.57 10.36 11.56
C GLU A 81 25.79 10.86 12.79
N VAL A 82 26.47 11.37 13.82
CA VAL A 82 25.81 11.95 15.01
C VAL A 82 25.10 13.28 14.67
N ALA A 83 25.71 14.17 13.87
CA ALA A 83 25.05 15.43 13.51
C ALA A 83 23.80 15.22 12.65
N LEU A 84 23.83 14.28 11.68
CA LEU A 84 22.64 13.89 10.91
C LEU A 84 21.57 13.26 11.80
N HIS A 85 21.94 12.44 12.78
CA HIS A 85 21.02 11.95 13.79
C HIS A 85 20.39 13.09 14.61
N THR A 86 21.16 14.13 14.97
CA THR A 86 20.62 15.32 15.64
C THR A 86 19.66 16.10 14.73
N LEU A 87 19.95 16.28 13.44
CA LEU A 87 19.02 16.89 12.49
C LEU A 87 17.71 16.09 12.37
N LEU A 88 17.82 14.76 12.28
CA LEU A 88 16.69 13.82 12.25
C LEU A 88 15.79 13.97 13.49
N SER A 89 16.39 13.97 14.69
CA SER A 89 15.63 14.18 15.93
C SER A 89 14.95 15.55 15.97
N LEU A 90 15.65 16.62 15.64
CA LEU A 90 15.11 17.98 15.64
C LEU A 90 13.97 18.18 14.62
N ALA A 91 14.10 17.60 13.42
CA ALA A 91 13.05 17.63 12.40
C ALA A 91 11.78 16.87 12.83
N ASN A 92 11.94 15.74 13.54
CA ASN A 92 10.80 14.98 14.06
C ASN A 92 10.13 15.66 15.28
N SER A 93 10.90 16.35 16.12
CA SER A 93 10.39 17.04 17.32
C SER A 93 9.75 18.41 17.06
N SER A 94 10.02 19.05 15.92
CA SER A 94 9.63 20.45 15.68
C SER A 94 9.36 20.76 14.21
N VAL A 95 8.13 21.16 13.89
CA VAL A 95 7.72 21.58 12.53
C VAL A 95 8.50 22.80 12.03
N PRO A 96 8.75 23.87 12.83
CA PRO A 96 9.70 24.93 12.46
C PRO A 96 11.05 24.36 12.00
N CYS A 97 11.67 23.49 12.79
CA CYS A 97 12.99 22.93 12.49
C CYS A 97 12.97 22.04 11.24
N GLN A 98 11.87 21.31 11.01
CA GLN A 98 11.64 20.54 9.78
C GLN A 98 11.61 21.45 8.53
N GLN A 99 10.90 22.58 8.59
CA GLN A 99 10.84 23.56 7.49
C GLN A 99 12.19 24.28 7.30
N SER A 100 12.86 24.65 8.40
CA SER A 100 14.16 25.32 8.40
C SER A 100 15.28 24.47 7.78
N LEU A 101 15.18 23.14 7.90
CA LEU A 101 16.07 22.19 7.22
C LEU A 101 15.70 21.91 5.76
N CYS A 102 14.51 22.30 5.29
CA CYS A 102 14.11 22.19 3.88
C CYS A 102 14.85 23.21 3.02
N THR A 103 16.13 22.93 2.77
CA THR A 103 17.08 23.74 2.01
C THR A 103 17.69 22.91 0.89
N PRO A 104 17.77 23.40 -0.37
CA PRO A 104 18.34 22.65 -1.47
C PRO A 104 19.73 22.10 -1.15
N GLU A 105 20.58 22.89 -0.48
CA GLU A 105 21.96 22.56 -0.15
C GLU A 105 22.06 21.34 0.79
N LEU A 106 21.09 21.12 1.68
CA LEU A 106 21.08 19.95 2.56
C LEU A 106 20.72 18.69 1.79
N PHE A 107 19.69 18.75 0.94
CA PHE A 107 19.31 17.65 0.05
C PHE A 107 20.47 17.28 -0.90
N ASP A 108 21.11 18.30 -1.50
CA ASP A 108 22.24 18.15 -2.43
C ASP A 108 23.50 17.54 -1.78
N LYS A 109 23.66 17.70 -0.45
CA LYS A 109 24.73 17.06 0.34
C LYS A 109 24.35 15.63 0.74
N ILE A 110 23.13 15.46 1.25
CA ILE A 110 22.59 14.15 1.64
C ILE A 110 22.61 13.18 0.47
N ILE A 111 22.25 13.60 -0.74
CA ILE A 111 22.18 12.69 -1.89
C ILE A 111 23.55 12.21 -2.36
N ARG A 112 24.62 12.95 -2.05
CA ARG A 112 26.01 12.49 -2.25
C ARG A 112 26.39 11.43 -1.22
N PHE A 113 25.96 11.59 0.04
CA PHE A 113 26.15 10.57 1.08
C PHE A 113 25.39 9.27 0.77
N VAL A 114 24.17 9.39 0.25
CA VAL A 114 23.28 8.28 -0.11
C VAL A 114 23.70 7.60 -1.42
N GLY A 115 24.16 8.37 -2.41
CA GLY A 115 24.49 7.88 -3.76
C GLY A 115 25.90 7.31 -3.94
N ASP A 116 26.88 7.73 -3.13
CA ASP A 116 28.26 7.23 -3.22
C ASP A 116 28.47 5.98 -2.33
N LYS A 117 29.07 4.95 -2.93
CA LYS A 117 29.45 3.68 -2.29
C LYS A 117 30.67 3.78 -1.39
N ASN A 118 31.42 4.89 -1.43
CA ASN A 118 32.57 5.14 -0.56
C ASN A 118 32.17 5.45 0.90
N TYR A 119 30.91 5.81 1.16
CA TYR A 119 30.42 6.12 2.49
C TYR A 119 29.97 4.88 3.27
N SER A 120 29.99 4.99 4.61
CA SER A 120 29.50 3.91 5.48
C SER A 120 28.01 3.67 5.23
N MET A 121 27.57 2.41 5.29
CA MET A 121 26.14 2.09 5.14
C MET A 121 25.31 2.74 6.27
N ASN A 122 25.89 2.93 7.45
CA ASN A 122 25.28 3.70 8.55
C ASN A 122 25.05 5.16 8.16
N LEU A 123 26.04 5.82 7.53
CA LEU A 123 25.92 7.18 7.03
C LEU A 123 24.87 7.29 5.92
N GLN A 124 24.79 6.30 5.03
CA GLN A 124 23.70 6.20 4.04
C GLN A 124 22.33 6.07 4.73
N ILE A 125 22.18 5.13 5.66
CA ILE A 125 20.94 4.87 6.42
C ILE A 125 20.44 6.15 7.13
N VAL A 126 21.28 6.80 7.95
CA VAL A 126 20.88 8.01 8.68
C VAL A 126 20.60 9.18 7.72
N SER A 127 21.31 9.26 6.59
CA SER A 127 21.05 10.27 5.55
C SER A 127 19.68 10.08 4.89
N VAL A 128 19.27 8.83 4.60
CA VAL A 128 17.91 8.55 4.08
C VAL A 128 16.85 8.77 5.17
N TYR A 129 17.13 8.47 6.44
CA TYR A 129 16.21 8.82 7.54
C TYR A 129 16.00 10.34 7.66
N VAL A 130 17.04 11.17 7.46
CA VAL A 130 16.87 12.63 7.39
C VAL A 130 15.95 13.01 6.22
N LEU A 131 16.08 12.40 5.03
CA LEU A 131 15.12 12.63 3.95
C LEU A 131 13.69 12.23 4.35
N LEU A 132 13.50 11.06 4.96
CA LEU A 132 12.20 10.60 5.45
C LEU A 132 11.56 11.63 6.40
N ALA A 133 12.31 12.12 7.37
CA ALA A 133 11.85 13.15 8.31
C ALA A 133 11.54 14.48 7.61
N LEU A 134 12.32 14.89 6.60
CA LEU A 134 12.09 16.13 5.87
C LEU A 134 10.90 16.06 4.90
N VAL A 135 10.56 14.92 4.31
CA VAL A 135 9.41 14.80 3.40
C VAL A 135 8.09 14.40 4.07
N SER A 136 8.15 13.67 5.21
CA SER A 136 6.95 13.20 5.90
C SER A 136 6.07 14.35 6.37
N LYS A 137 4.79 14.34 5.97
CA LYS A 137 3.80 15.38 6.31
C LYS A 137 4.17 16.79 5.81
N ASN A 138 5.12 16.90 4.88
CA ASN A 138 5.75 18.15 4.50
C ASN A 138 5.86 18.35 2.97
N LYS A 139 4.95 19.16 2.40
CA LYS A 139 4.95 19.49 0.97
C LYS A 139 6.26 20.15 0.50
N THR A 140 6.87 21.01 1.32
CA THR A 140 8.14 21.69 1.00
C THR A 140 9.26 20.67 0.76
N GLY A 141 9.42 19.71 1.68
CA GLY A 141 10.40 18.64 1.56
C GLY A 141 10.13 17.70 0.39
N GLN A 142 8.87 17.32 0.15
CA GLN A 142 8.50 16.49 -1.01
C GLN A 142 8.84 17.14 -2.35
N VAL A 143 8.68 18.47 -2.47
CA VAL A 143 9.04 19.23 -3.68
C VAL A 143 10.56 19.32 -3.83
N LEU A 144 11.30 19.64 -2.77
CA LEU A 144 12.77 19.67 -2.80
C LEU A 144 13.38 18.30 -3.13
N LEU A 145 12.80 17.20 -2.66
CA LEU A 145 13.23 15.83 -3.01
C LEU A 145 13.16 15.56 -4.52
N ARG A 146 12.18 16.16 -5.21
CA ARG A 146 12.01 16.09 -6.66
C ARG A 146 12.98 17.02 -7.38
N GLU A 147 13.04 18.28 -6.98
CA GLU A 147 13.79 19.33 -7.69
C GLU A 147 15.31 19.15 -7.58
N THR A 148 15.82 18.68 -6.45
CA THR A 148 17.24 18.29 -6.28
C THR A 148 17.56 16.91 -6.88
N GLY A 149 16.59 16.26 -7.53
CA GLY A 149 16.75 14.93 -8.12
C GLY A 149 16.92 13.78 -7.12
N CYS A 150 16.84 14.04 -5.81
CA CYS A 150 16.99 13.03 -4.75
C CYS A 150 16.07 11.82 -4.97
N ILE A 151 14.82 12.07 -5.39
CA ILE A 151 13.84 11.03 -5.66
C ILE A 151 14.39 9.97 -6.63
N PHE A 152 15.02 10.37 -7.75
CA PHE A 152 15.53 9.46 -8.78
C PHE A 152 16.68 8.58 -8.29
N ILE A 153 17.55 9.11 -7.44
CA ILE A 153 18.64 8.35 -6.81
C ILE A 153 18.07 7.32 -5.81
N LEU A 154 17.07 7.70 -5.01
CA LEU A 154 16.35 6.76 -4.15
C LEU A 154 15.69 5.64 -4.97
N GLN A 155 15.05 5.94 -6.11
CA GLN A 155 14.49 4.90 -6.97
C GLN A 155 15.56 3.97 -7.58
N LYS A 156 16.75 4.49 -7.89
CA LYS A 156 17.87 3.71 -8.42
C LYS A 156 18.40 2.75 -7.36
N LEU A 157 18.57 3.23 -6.14
CA LEU A 157 19.00 2.43 -5.00
C LEU A 157 17.96 1.37 -4.64
N PHE A 158 16.67 1.73 -4.53
CA PHE A 158 15.59 0.78 -4.26
C PHE A 158 15.63 -0.47 -5.17
N ARG A 159 15.83 -0.28 -6.48
CA ARG A 159 15.91 -1.36 -7.48
C ARG A 159 17.23 -2.16 -7.47
N SER A 160 18.22 -1.76 -6.66
CA SER A 160 19.59 -2.33 -6.68
C SER A 160 20.15 -2.74 -5.30
N THR A 161 19.54 -2.32 -4.19
CA THR A 161 19.96 -2.70 -2.83
C THR A 161 19.55 -4.13 -2.46
N ILE A 162 18.44 -4.65 -3.02
CA ILE A 162 18.02 -6.05 -2.89
C ILE A 162 17.87 -6.66 -4.29
N ALA A 163 18.55 -7.78 -4.53
CA ALA A 163 18.31 -8.63 -5.69
C ALA A 163 17.53 -9.90 -5.31
N LYS A 164 16.77 -10.46 -6.25
CA LYS A 164 15.94 -11.69 -6.08
C LYS A 164 16.72 -12.86 -5.48
N SER A 165 18.01 -12.99 -5.80
CA SER A 165 18.91 -14.06 -5.35
C SER A 165 19.53 -13.83 -3.97
N GLU A 166 19.30 -12.68 -3.32
CA GLU A 166 20.00 -12.28 -2.08
C GLU A 166 19.13 -12.31 -0.81
N ILE A 167 17.86 -12.73 -0.88
CA ILE A 167 16.86 -12.57 0.20
C ILE A 167 17.02 -13.59 1.36
N ASP A 168 18.16 -13.53 2.03
CA ASP A 168 18.48 -14.31 3.23
C ASP A 168 18.56 -13.43 4.49
N PHE A 169 17.55 -13.52 5.34
CA PHE A 169 17.45 -12.77 6.59
C PHE A 169 18.40 -13.28 7.70
N SER A 170 19.04 -14.45 7.53
CA SER A 170 20.09 -14.90 8.45
C SER A 170 21.40 -14.14 8.25
N SER A 171 21.71 -13.77 7.00
CA SER A 171 22.92 -13.02 6.62
C SER A 171 22.91 -11.58 7.15
N GLU A 172 23.87 -11.27 8.01
CA GLU A 172 24.08 -9.93 8.57
C GLU A 172 24.36 -8.86 7.49
N SER A 173 24.94 -9.27 6.35
CA SER A 173 25.14 -8.39 5.20
C SER A 173 23.83 -8.06 4.47
N PHE A 174 22.88 -9.00 4.44
CA PHE A 174 21.54 -8.76 3.91
C PHE A 174 20.71 -7.91 4.87
N LYS A 175 20.75 -8.13 6.20
CA LYS A 175 20.01 -7.30 7.17
C LYS A 175 20.30 -5.81 7.00
N LYS A 176 21.58 -5.44 6.80
CA LYS A 176 21.99 -4.05 6.59
C LYS A 176 21.53 -3.49 5.23
N LYS A 177 21.62 -4.28 4.15
CA LYS A 177 21.01 -3.96 2.85
C LYS A 177 19.49 -3.76 2.97
N HIS A 178 18.79 -4.68 3.62
CA HIS A 178 17.35 -4.65 3.85
C HIS A 178 16.93 -3.41 4.63
N HIS A 179 17.62 -3.07 5.71
CA HIS A 179 17.32 -1.86 6.48
C HIS A 179 17.49 -0.59 5.63
N LEU A 180 18.57 -0.45 4.86
CA LEU A 180 18.72 0.67 3.90
C LEU A 180 17.59 0.70 2.86
N TRP A 181 17.26 -0.45 2.26
CA TRP A 181 16.17 -0.59 1.29
C TRP A 181 14.79 -0.25 1.89
N HIS A 182 14.54 -0.64 3.14
CA HIS A 182 13.30 -0.38 3.88
C HIS A 182 13.11 1.13 4.12
N VAL A 183 14.15 1.82 4.60
CA VAL A 183 14.10 3.27 4.84
C VAL A 183 13.95 4.02 3.50
N ILE A 184 14.58 3.55 2.42
CA ILE A 184 14.36 4.08 1.06
C ILE A 184 12.89 3.88 0.63
N CYS A 185 12.31 2.69 0.86
CA CYS A 185 10.90 2.39 0.53
C CYS A 185 9.93 3.33 1.27
N HIS A 186 10.13 3.52 2.58
CA HIS A 186 9.33 4.46 3.37
C HIS A 186 9.53 5.92 2.94
N THR A 187 10.76 6.33 2.60
CA THR A 187 11.03 7.69 2.10
C THR A 187 10.33 7.95 0.78
N LEU A 188 10.32 6.96 -0.14
CA LEU A 188 9.58 7.04 -1.39
C LEU A 188 8.06 7.06 -1.17
N GLY A 189 7.53 6.36 -0.16
CA GLY A 189 6.12 6.43 0.25
C GLY A 189 5.72 7.80 0.81
N ALA A 190 6.51 8.35 1.72
CA ALA A 190 6.29 9.68 2.29
C ALA A 190 6.54 10.83 1.28
N ALA A 191 7.31 10.57 0.22
CA ALA A 191 7.52 11.51 -0.87
C ALA A 191 6.28 11.69 -1.77
N VAL A 192 5.42 10.67 -1.87
CA VAL A 192 4.27 10.66 -2.80
C VAL A 192 2.93 10.98 -2.13
N ASN A 193 2.81 10.75 -0.82
CA ASN A 193 1.56 10.94 -0.10
C ASN A 193 1.79 11.35 1.36
N ASN A 194 0.74 11.88 1.98
CA ASN A 194 0.72 12.57 3.27
C ASN A 194 1.73 13.74 3.33
N PRO A 195 1.45 14.89 2.68
CA PRO A 195 0.29 15.17 1.80
C PRO A 195 0.42 14.52 0.41
N GLN A 196 -0.71 14.37 -0.31
CA GLN A 196 -0.72 13.84 -1.68
C GLN A 196 0.13 14.72 -2.63
N ASN A 197 0.90 14.07 -3.48
CA ASN A 197 1.83 14.71 -4.41
C ASN A 197 1.83 13.97 -5.75
N GLU A 198 0.91 14.34 -6.65
CA GLU A 198 0.65 13.62 -7.90
C GLU A 198 1.88 13.50 -8.82
N GLU A 199 2.73 14.53 -8.89
CA GLU A 199 3.92 14.43 -9.75
C GLU A 199 4.95 13.46 -9.17
N ASN A 200 5.06 13.39 -7.83
CA ASN A 200 5.88 12.39 -7.16
C ASN A 200 5.27 10.99 -7.31
N GLN A 201 3.94 10.82 -7.17
CA GLN A 201 3.25 9.55 -7.44
C GLN A 201 3.58 9.04 -8.86
N LYS A 202 3.44 9.92 -9.86
CA LYS A 202 3.78 9.64 -11.27
C LYS A 202 5.24 9.27 -11.49
N ILE A 203 6.18 9.94 -10.81
CA ILE A 203 7.61 9.59 -10.84
C ILE A 203 7.85 8.19 -10.22
N CYS A 204 7.24 7.92 -9.06
CA CYS A 204 7.36 6.65 -8.32
C CYS A 204 6.69 5.46 -9.01
N CYS A 205 5.72 5.66 -9.90
CA CYS A 205 5.13 4.57 -10.69
C CYS A 205 6.16 3.77 -11.48
N SER A 206 7.26 4.40 -11.93
CA SER A 206 8.36 3.71 -12.61
C SER A 206 9.03 2.60 -11.79
N ILE A 207 8.79 2.53 -10.47
CA ILE A 207 9.33 1.52 -9.56
C ILE A 207 8.43 0.26 -9.53
N LEU A 208 7.14 0.40 -9.81
CA LEU A 208 6.13 -0.64 -9.63
C LEU A 208 6.41 -1.97 -10.36
N PRO A 209 7.02 -2.01 -11.57
CA PRO A 209 7.43 -3.28 -12.17
C PRO A 209 8.44 -4.07 -11.33
N HIS A 210 9.30 -3.40 -10.56
CA HIS A 210 10.22 -4.06 -9.63
C HIS A 210 9.50 -4.49 -8.34
N VAL A 211 8.54 -3.69 -7.85
CA VAL A 211 7.67 -4.06 -6.71
C VAL A 211 6.89 -5.35 -7.03
N LYS A 212 6.30 -5.44 -8.22
CA LYS A 212 5.62 -6.63 -8.73
C LYS A 212 6.52 -7.87 -8.65
N VAL A 213 7.74 -7.78 -9.19
CA VAL A 213 8.71 -8.90 -9.16
C VAL A 213 9.13 -9.28 -7.74
N LEU A 214 9.22 -8.34 -6.79
CA LEU A 214 9.52 -8.67 -5.39
C LEU A 214 8.34 -9.37 -4.69
N LEU A 215 7.10 -8.95 -4.95
CA LEU A 215 5.88 -9.57 -4.41
C LEU A 215 5.63 -10.98 -4.98
N GLU A 216 5.97 -11.22 -6.25
CA GLU A 216 5.88 -12.55 -6.88
C GLU A 216 6.77 -13.60 -6.19
N VAL A 217 7.93 -13.18 -5.67
CA VAL A 217 9.03 -14.07 -5.27
C VAL A 217 9.25 -14.13 -3.76
N CYS A 218 8.58 -13.28 -2.99
CA CYS A 218 8.77 -13.18 -1.54
C CYS A 218 7.45 -12.92 -0.81
N LEU A 219 7.07 -13.84 0.09
CA LEU A 219 5.92 -13.71 0.99
C LEU A 219 6.32 -13.23 2.41
N LYS A 220 7.59 -12.88 2.63
CA LYS A 220 8.09 -12.50 3.96
C LYS A 220 7.50 -11.15 4.39
N PRO A 221 6.94 -11.00 5.62
CA PRO A 221 6.30 -9.76 6.07
C PRO A 221 7.18 -8.52 5.93
N GLU A 222 8.48 -8.66 6.17
CA GLU A 222 9.51 -7.61 6.13
C GLU A 222 9.79 -7.07 4.72
N ILE A 223 9.28 -7.75 3.69
CA ILE A 223 9.28 -7.31 2.29
C ILE A 223 7.86 -6.92 1.85
N VAL A 224 6.85 -7.76 2.13
CA VAL A 224 5.49 -7.54 1.65
C VAL A 224 4.83 -6.32 2.29
N ARG A 225 4.98 -6.08 3.60
CA ARG A 225 4.36 -4.91 4.27
C ARG A 225 4.82 -3.56 3.69
N PRO A 226 6.13 -3.22 3.62
CA PRO A 226 6.56 -1.94 3.06
C PRO A 226 6.23 -1.80 1.57
N LEU A 227 6.19 -2.90 0.80
CA LEU A 227 5.76 -2.87 -0.59
C LEU A 227 4.26 -2.57 -0.74
N CYS A 228 3.39 -3.23 0.04
CA CYS A 228 1.95 -2.96 0.04
C CYS A 228 1.63 -1.53 0.51
N LEU A 229 2.36 -1.01 1.51
CA LEU A 229 2.27 0.39 1.93
C LEU A 229 2.69 1.34 0.80
N PHE A 230 3.85 1.11 0.17
CA PHE A 230 4.34 1.93 -0.93
C PHE A 230 3.39 1.92 -2.14
N VAL A 231 2.82 0.77 -2.50
CA VAL A 231 1.77 0.68 -3.53
C VAL A 231 0.56 1.53 -3.12
N GLY A 232 -0.01 1.30 -1.92
CA GLY A 232 -1.16 2.07 -1.44
C GLY A 232 -0.94 3.59 -1.48
N LEU A 233 0.19 4.08 -0.96
CA LEU A 233 0.52 5.51 -0.97
C LEU A 233 0.72 6.07 -2.40
N THR A 234 1.30 5.28 -3.31
CA THR A 234 1.50 5.68 -4.72
C THR A 234 0.20 5.69 -5.53
N MET A 235 -0.73 4.78 -5.24
CA MET A 235 -2.01 4.61 -5.96
C MET A 235 -3.14 5.53 -5.47
N ALA A 236 -3.09 5.97 -4.21
CA ALA A 236 -4.19 6.67 -3.56
C ALA A 236 -4.60 7.96 -4.28
N GLU A 237 -5.92 8.11 -4.48
CA GLU A 237 -6.57 9.28 -5.08
C GLU A 237 -5.98 9.66 -6.46
N ASN A 238 -5.48 8.68 -7.23
CA ASN A 238 -4.82 8.93 -8.52
C ASN A 238 -5.05 7.80 -9.56
N SER A 239 -6.11 7.93 -10.35
CA SER A 239 -6.56 6.93 -11.33
C SER A 239 -5.52 6.54 -12.37
N LEU A 240 -4.74 7.50 -12.88
CA LEU A 240 -3.67 7.22 -13.86
C LEU A 240 -2.61 6.26 -13.33
N THR A 241 -2.35 6.29 -12.02
CA THR A 241 -1.39 5.40 -11.38
C THR A 241 -1.98 4.01 -11.11
N GLN A 242 -3.25 3.93 -10.69
CA GLN A 242 -4.02 2.70 -10.56
C GLN A 242 -4.10 1.96 -11.92
N GLU A 243 -4.51 2.66 -12.98
CA GLU A 243 -4.58 2.14 -14.36
C GLU A 243 -3.21 1.62 -14.82
N PHE A 244 -2.13 2.35 -14.57
CA PHE A 244 -0.78 1.90 -14.88
C PHE A 244 -0.43 0.61 -14.13
N PHE A 245 -0.71 0.53 -12.81
CA PHE A 245 -0.43 -0.66 -12.01
C PHE A 245 -1.25 -1.88 -12.44
N ILE A 246 -2.51 -1.68 -12.85
CA ILE A 246 -3.35 -2.71 -13.47
C ILE A 246 -2.74 -3.14 -14.83
N SER A 247 -2.30 -2.19 -15.66
CA SER A 247 -1.78 -2.47 -17.01
C SER A 247 -0.50 -3.32 -17.01
N ILE A 248 0.32 -3.24 -15.96
CA ILE A 248 1.53 -4.07 -15.78
C ILE A 248 1.24 -5.41 -15.08
N GLY A 249 -0.01 -5.76 -14.81
CA GLY A 249 -0.41 -6.98 -14.08
C GLY A 249 -0.08 -6.94 -12.59
N GLY A 250 0.03 -5.76 -11.99
CA GLY A 250 0.34 -5.60 -10.56
C GLY A 250 -0.79 -6.09 -9.65
N LEU A 251 -2.04 -5.90 -10.07
CA LEU A 251 -3.23 -6.31 -9.31
C LEU A 251 -3.43 -7.84 -9.34
N ASP A 252 -3.04 -8.51 -10.42
CA ASP A 252 -2.97 -9.97 -10.49
C ASP A 252 -2.00 -10.51 -9.42
N VAL A 253 -0.82 -9.91 -9.29
CA VAL A 253 0.19 -10.34 -8.29
C VAL A 253 -0.28 -10.08 -6.86
N LEU A 254 -0.94 -8.97 -6.57
CA LEU A 254 -1.56 -8.76 -5.25
C LEU A 254 -2.64 -9.82 -4.97
N SER A 255 -3.45 -10.18 -5.96
CA SER A 255 -4.46 -11.24 -5.84
C SER A 255 -3.82 -12.60 -5.56
N ASP A 256 -2.75 -12.92 -6.28
CA ASP A 256 -1.99 -14.17 -6.17
C ASP A 256 -1.31 -14.30 -4.79
N VAL A 257 -0.77 -13.19 -4.25
CA VAL A 257 -0.22 -13.10 -2.90
C VAL A 257 -1.32 -13.23 -1.84
N LEU A 258 -2.47 -12.56 -2.02
CA LEU A 258 -3.63 -12.69 -1.13
C LEU A 258 -4.11 -14.14 -1.06
N ILE A 259 -4.28 -14.82 -2.20
CA ILE A 259 -4.72 -16.22 -2.28
C ILE A 259 -3.76 -17.15 -1.53
N LYS A 260 -2.44 -16.91 -1.61
CA LYS A 260 -1.41 -17.68 -0.88
C LYS A 260 -1.56 -17.46 0.63
N LEU A 261 -1.58 -16.20 1.08
CA LEU A 261 -1.66 -15.85 2.51
C LEU A 261 -2.99 -16.29 3.15
N THR A 262 -4.13 -16.15 2.47
CA THR A 262 -5.43 -16.61 2.99
C THR A 262 -5.47 -18.12 3.25
N ARG A 263 -4.75 -18.94 2.45
CA ARG A 263 -4.63 -20.39 2.71
C ARG A 263 -3.89 -20.71 4.01
N GLU A 264 -2.89 -19.92 4.35
CA GLU A 264 -2.09 -20.07 5.58
C GLU A 264 -2.75 -19.42 6.81
N SER A 265 -3.69 -18.49 6.60
CA SER A 265 -4.23 -17.61 7.66
C SER A 265 -4.93 -18.34 8.80
N HIS A 266 -5.48 -19.54 8.55
CA HIS A 266 -6.07 -20.40 9.60
C HIS A 266 -5.02 -21.01 10.55
N GLN A 267 -3.74 -21.02 10.16
CA GLN A 267 -2.62 -21.60 10.93
C GLN A 267 -1.61 -20.53 11.38
N SER A 268 -1.66 -19.33 10.80
CA SER A 268 -0.68 -18.26 10.98
C SER A 268 -1.38 -16.91 11.12
N ILE A 269 -1.42 -16.36 12.35
CA ILE A 269 -1.89 -14.99 12.63
C ILE A 269 -1.04 -13.96 11.85
N SER A 270 0.25 -14.25 11.64
CA SER A 270 1.14 -13.40 10.83
C SER A 270 0.71 -13.36 9.36
N SER A 271 0.38 -14.52 8.77
CA SER A 271 -0.13 -14.61 7.40
C SER A 271 -1.53 -13.97 7.27
N ALA A 272 -2.38 -14.09 8.30
CA ALA A 272 -3.69 -13.43 8.36
C ALA A 272 -3.57 -11.89 8.35
N LYS A 273 -2.73 -11.32 9.23
CA LYS A 273 -2.47 -9.87 9.25
C LYS A 273 -1.81 -9.38 7.97
N LEU A 274 -0.89 -10.18 7.40
CA LEU A 274 -0.27 -9.84 6.11
C LEU A 274 -1.26 -9.88 4.94
N ALA A 275 -2.23 -10.80 4.96
CA ALA A 275 -3.33 -10.83 4.00
C ALA A 275 -4.20 -9.56 4.10
N VAL A 276 -4.38 -9.00 5.30
CA VAL A 276 -5.04 -7.68 5.48
C VAL A 276 -4.16 -6.54 4.93
N ASN A 277 -2.84 -6.54 5.14
CA ASN A 277 -1.95 -5.54 4.51
C ASN A 277 -2.05 -5.56 2.97
N VAL A 278 -2.12 -6.74 2.36
CA VAL A 278 -2.30 -6.92 0.91
C VAL A 278 -3.70 -6.49 0.47
N THR A 279 -4.73 -6.82 1.25
CA THR A 279 -6.12 -6.38 1.02
C THR A 279 -6.24 -4.86 1.04
N ASN A 280 -5.55 -4.17 1.96
CA ASN A 280 -5.52 -2.71 2.03
C ASN A 280 -4.85 -2.09 0.79
N ALA A 281 -3.81 -2.73 0.23
CA ALA A 281 -3.22 -2.29 -1.04
C ALA A 281 -4.19 -2.49 -2.22
N ILE A 282 -4.86 -3.64 -2.29
CA ILE A 282 -5.91 -3.92 -3.29
C ILE A 282 -7.04 -2.89 -3.22
N ASN A 283 -7.53 -2.58 -2.02
CA ASN A 283 -8.58 -1.58 -1.76
C ASN A 283 -8.27 -0.24 -2.45
N VAL A 284 -7.04 0.26 -2.28
CA VAL A 284 -6.61 1.55 -2.88
C VAL A 284 -6.35 1.43 -4.38
N CYS A 285 -6.03 0.24 -4.90
CA CYS A 285 -5.92 -0.01 -6.36
C CYS A 285 -7.28 -0.04 -7.08
N ILE A 286 -8.38 -0.34 -6.37
CA ILE A 286 -9.74 -0.44 -6.95
C ILE A 286 -10.70 0.68 -6.53
N ALA A 287 -10.33 1.50 -5.53
CA ALA A 287 -11.11 2.66 -5.12
C ALA A 287 -11.38 3.56 -6.33
N ASP A 288 -12.66 3.74 -6.63
CA ASP A 288 -13.20 4.47 -7.80
C ASP A 288 -12.70 3.99 -9.19
N ASN A 289 -12.13 2.77 -9.26
CA ASN A 289 -11.51 2.20 -10.46
C ASN A 289 -12.15 0.87 -10.88
N SER A 290 -13.23 0.95 -11.67
CA SER A 290 -13.99 -0.23 -12.13
C SER A 290 -13.17 -1.31 -12.87
N PRO A 291 -12.23 -0.98 -13.78
CA PRO A 291 -11.34 -1.96 -14.41
C PRO A 291 -10.60 -2.87 -13.43
N GLY A 292 -10.20 -2.35 -12.26
CA GLY A 292 -9.52 -3.13 -11.22
C GLY A 292 -10.38 -4.27 -10.67
N SER A 293 -11.66 -4.00 -10.35
CA SER A 293 -12.58 -5.02 -9.83
C SER A 293 -12.82 -6.18 -10.81
N VAL A 294 -12.77 -5.93 -12.13
CA VAL A 294 -12.89 -6.98 -13.16
C VAL A 294 -11.67 -7.91 -13.19
N VAL A 295 -10.47 -7.45 -12.77
CA VAL A 295 -9.31 -8.33 -12.59
C VAL A 295 -9.50 -9.22 -11.36
N LEU A 296 -9.93 -8.65 -10.22
CA LEU A 296 -10.15 -9.38 -8.97
C LEU A 296 -11.18 -10.52 -9.09
N ALA A 297 -12.16 -10.39 -9.97
CA ALA A 297 -13.15 -11.43 -10.25
C ALA A 297 -12.51 -12.70 -10.85
N ARG A 298 -11.57 -12.53 -11.79
CA ARG A 298 -10.84 -13.65 -12.44
C ARG A 298 -10.01 -14.47 -11.45
N HIS A 299 -9.53 -13.81 -10.39
CA HIS A 299 -8.76 -14.41 -9.31
C HIS A 299 -9.63 -14.95 -8.17
N HIS A 300 -10.97 -14.81 -8.25
CA HIS A 300 -11.92 -15.19 -7.20
C HIS A 300 -11.55 -14.62 -5.82
N VAL A 301 -11.23 -13.32 -5.77
CA VAL A 301 -10.79 -12.63 -4.55
C VAL A 301 -11.92 -12.50 -3.52
N VAL A 302 -13.16 -12.29 -3.94
CA VAL A 302 -14.33 -12.16 -3.04
C VAL A 302 -14.46 -13.34 -2.03
N PRO A 303 -14.41 -14.62 -2.44
CA PRO A 303 -14.30 -15.76 -1.52
C PRO A 303 -13.17 -15.66 -0.49
N LYS A 304 -12.04 -15.04 -0.82
CA LYS A 304 -10.90 -14.88 0.10
C LYS A 304 -11.12 -13.76 1.11
N LEU A 305 -11.75 -12.66 0.69
CA LEU A 305 -12.21 -11.61 1.61
C LEU A 305 -13.22 -12.17 2.63
N LEU A 306 -14.19 -12.96 2.17
CA LEU A 306 -15.13 -13.67 3.07
C LEU A 306 -14.40 -14.64 4.02
N THR A 307 -13.40 -15.39 3.52
CA THR A 307 -12.58 -16.29 4.36
C THR A 307 -11.84 -15.51 5.46
N LEU A 308 -11.30 -14.33 5.16
CA LEU A 308 -10.61 -13.48 6.15
C LEU A 308 -11.59 -12.90 7.19
N LEU A 309 -12.78 -12.44 6.78
CA LEU A 309 -13.78 -11.88 7.70
C LEU A 309 -14.25 -12.89 8.77
N LEU A 310 -14.26 -14.18 8.43
CA LEU A 310 -14.56 -15.28 9.35
C LEU A 310 -13.44 -15.60 10.35
N LEU A 311 -12.24 -15.01 10.25
CA LEU A 311 -11.14 -15.26 11.19
C LEU A 311 -11.36 -14.48 12.50
N GLU A 312 -11.35 -15.18 13.63
CA GLU A 312 -11.41 -14.57 14.97
C GLU A 312 -10.12 -13.81 15.34
N SER A 313 -9.01 -14.10 14.66
CA SER A 313 -7.70 -13.46 14.90
C SER A 313 -7.56 -12.04 14.35
N LEU A 314 -8.56 -11.54 13.61
CA LEU A 314 -8.58 -10.18 13.07
C LEU A 314 -9.45 -9.26 13.94
N ASN A 315 -8.90 -8.09 14.29
CA ASN A 315 -9.62 -7.06 15.04
C ASN A 315 -10.66 -6.32 14.18
N SER A 316 -11.52 -5.51 14.79
CA SER A 316 -12.60 -4.78 14.10
C SER A 316 -12.08 -3.84 13.00
N GLY A 317 -10.92 -3.18 13.17
CA GLY A 317 -10.29 -2.36 12.13
C GLY A 317 -9.73 -3.19 10.97
N GLU A 318 -9.17 -4.37 11.26
CA GLU A 318 -8.72 -5.33 10.24
C GLU A 318 -9.92 -5.90 9.44
N LYS A 319 -11.04 -6.21 10.10
CA LYS A 319 -12.28 -6.63 9.42
C LYS A 319 -12.95 -5.49 8.65
N THR A 320 -12.86 -4.24 9.15
CA THR A 320 -13.35 -3.03 8.47
C THR A 320 -12.76 -2.88 7.08
N SER A 321 -11.43 -3.00 6.94
CA SER A 321 -10.79 -2.78 5.64
C SER A 321 -11.05 -3.92 4.64
N VAL A 322 -11.15 -5.17 5.11
CA VAL A 322 -11.58 -6.31 4.28
C VAL A 322 -13.03 -6.11 3.81
N MET A 323 -13.93 -5.63 4.68
CA MET A 323 -15.33 -5.32 4.33
C MET A 323 -15.44 -4.15 3.34
N LEU A 324 -14.62 -3.10 3.49
CA LEU A 324 -14.55 -1.98 2.54
C LEU A 324 -14.07 -2.45 1.16
N THR A 325 -13.06 -3.32 1.12
CA THR A 325 -12.56 -3.91 -0.13
C THR A 325 -13.65 -4.75 -0.81
N LEU A 326 -14.44 -5.49 -0.02
CA LEU A 326 -15.57 -6.27 -0.52
C LEU A 326 -16.67 -5.37 -1.14
N ALA A 327 -16.90 -4.18 -0.59
CA ALA A 327 -17.81 -3.20 -1.14
C ALA A 327 -17.35 -2.66 -2.51
N TYR A 328 -16.09 -2.25 -2.66
CA TYR A 328 -15.56 -1.80 -3.97
C TYR A 328 -15.50 -2.94 -5.01
N CYS A 329 -15.15 -4.16 -4.60
CA CYS A 329 -15.19 -5.35 -5.48
C CYS A 329 -16.59 -5.56 -6.08
N THR A 330 -17.65 -5.43 -5.28
CA THR A 330 -19.02 -5.76 -5.64
C THR A 330 -19.84 -4.60 -6.20
N ALA A 331 -19.44 -3.35 -5.94
CA ALA A 331 -20.05 -2.16 -6.55
C ALA A 331 -19.72 -2.03 -8.04
N ALA A 332 -18.52 -2.44 -8.45
CA ALA A 332 -17.98 -2.13 -9.78
C ALA A 332 -17.84 -3.33 -10.74
N CYS A 333 -18.30 -4.53 -10.35
CA CYS A 333 -18.21 -5.76 -11.15
C CYS A 333 -19.31 -6.76 -10.75
N GLU A 334 -20.08 -7.25 -11.73
CA GLU A 334 -21.21 -8.16 -11.49
C GLU A 334 -20.74 -9.60 -11.21
N GLU A 335 -19.59 -10.01 -11.74
CA GLU A 335 -18.98 -11.31 -11.50
C GLU A 335 -18.50 -11.45 -10.03
N ASN A 336 -17.92 -10.39 -9.46
CA ASN A 336 -17.60 -10.33 -8.02
C ASN A 336 -18.86 -10.45 -7.15
N LEU A 337 -19.95 -9.80 -7.57
CA LEU A 337 -21.23 -9.84 -6.86
C LEU A 337 -21.91 -11.22 -6.99
N HIS A 338 -21.81 -11.87 -8.14
CA HIS A 338 -22.18 -13.27 -8.31
C HIS A 338 -21.34 -14.19 -7.40
N HIS A 339 -20.03 -13.98 -7.29
CA HIS A 339 -19.19 -14.74 -6.35
C HIS A 339 -19.54 -14.49 -4.88
N LEU A 340 -19.95 -13.29 -4.48
CA LEU A 340 -20.47 -13.03 -3.13
C LEU A 340 -21.69 -13.91 -2.84
N LEU A 341 -22.65 -13.95 -3.77
CA LEU A 341 -23.88 -14.72 -3.65
C LEU A 341 -23.61 -16.24 -3.63
N GLN A 342 -22.72 -16.73 -4.50
CA GLN A 342 -22.33 -18.16 -4.55
C GLN A 342 -21.64 -18.67 -3.27
N ASN A 343 -21.04 -17.79 -2.46
CA ASN A 343 -20.26 -18.14 -1.28
C ASN A 343 -20.99 -17.78 0.03
N ASN A 344 -22.33 -17.75 0.01
CA ASN A 344 -23.20 -17.39 1.14
C ASN A 344 -22.92 -16.01 1.77
N GLY A 345 -22.20 -15.12 1.08
CA GLY A 345 -21.76 -13.83 1.61
C GLY A 345 -22.92 -12.91 1.99
N LEU A 346 -24.09 -13.07 1.35
CA LEU A 346 -25.31 -12.35 1.72
C LEU A 346 -25.78 -12.66 3.14
N ASN A 347 -25.74 -13.93 3.56
CA ASN A 347 -26.13 -14.32 4.91
C ASN A 347 -25.13 -13.77 5.93
N PHE A 348 -23.83 -13.97 5.67
CA PHE A 348 -22.75 -13.42 6.51
C PHE A 348 -22.88 -11.90 6.74
N LEU A 349 -23.27 -11.14 5.70
CA LEU A 349 -23.51 -9.69 5.80
C LEU A 349 -24.75 -9.34 6.63
N ILE A 350 -25.81 -10.14 6.55
CA ILE A 350 -27.02 -9.96 7.37
C ILE A 350 -26.72 -10.29 8.84
N ASP A 351 -26.01 -11.38 9.10
CA ASP A 351 -25.56 -11.78 10.44
C ASP A 351 -24.65 -10.69 11.03
N SER A 352 -23.73 -10.15 10.23
CA SER A 352 -22.81 -9.06 10.64
C SER A 352 -23.53 -7.77 11.05
N ILE A 353 -24.71 -7.44 10.49
CA ILE A 353 -25.49 -6.26 10.92
C ILE A 353 -25.94 -6.38 12.39
N SER A 354 -26.09 -7.61 12.90
CA SER A 354 -26.53 -7.87 14.28
C SER A 354 -25.38 -7.86 15.30
N ASP A 355 -24.13 -7.76 14.85
CA ASP A 355 -22.94 -7.72 15.71
C ASP A 355 -22.55 -6.26 16.00
N PRO A 356 -22.48 -5.83 17.29
CA PRO A 356 -22.11 -4.46 17.65
C PRO A 356 -20.70 -4.06 17.20
N CYS A 357 -19.80 -5.01 16.88
CA CYS A 357 -18.52 -4.70 16.24
C CYS A 357 -18.67 -4.11 14.81
N TYR A 358 -19.86 -4.21 14.20
CA TYR A 358 -20.18 -3.67 12.88
C TYR A 358 -21.22 -2.54 12.91
N GLU A 359 -21.62 -2.01 14.08
CA GLU A 359 -22.59 -0.91 14.16
C GLU A 359 -22.10 0.34 13.37
N ALA A 360 -20.82 0.67 13.49
CA ALA A 360 -20.15 1.70 12.69
C ALA A 360 -19.95 1.32 11.20
N LEU A 361 -20.12 0.05 10.84
CA LEU A 361 -19.91 -0.52 9.51
C LEU A 361 -21.22 -0.74 8.73
N GLY A 362 -22.38 -0.47 9.35
CA GLY A 362 -23.70 -0.60 8.73
C GLY A 362 -23.83 0.12 7.38
N ASN A 363 -23.13 1.25 7.20
CA ASN A 363 -23.07 1.96 5.90
C ASN A 363 -22.36 1.14 4.80
N ILE A 364 -21.25 0.47 5.13
CA ILE A 364 -20.49 -0.36 4.17
C ILE A 364 -21.31 -1.60 3.81
N VAL A 365 -21.90 -2.26 4.82
CA VAL A 365 -22.77 -3.41 4.59
C VAL A 365 -24.01 -3.01 3.79
N PHE A 366 -24.63 -1.86 4.07
CA PHE A 366 -25.74 -1.32 3.29
C PHE A 366 -25.36 -1.12 1.82
N ILE A 367 -24.16 -0.60 1.51
CA ILE A 367 -23.69 -0.48 0.12
C ILE A 367 -23.63 -1.85 -0.56
N VAL A 368 -23.06 -2.88 0.09
CA VAL A 368 -23.01 -4.24 -0.48
C VAL A 368 -24.43 -4.80 -0.71
N LEU A 369 -25.31 -4.69 0.29
CA LEU A 369 -26.70 -5.17 0.19
C LEU A 369 -27.52 -4.41 -0.86
N TYR A 370 -27.26 -3.12 -1.04
CA TYR A 370 -27.86 -2.30 -2.08
C TYR A 370 -27.41 -2.75 -3.49
N ASN A 371 -26.13 -3.08 -3.64
CA ASN A 371 -25.60 -3.66 -4.89
C ASN A 371 -26.24 -5.03 -5.18
N CYS A 372 -26.33 -5.93 -4.19
CA CYS A 372 -27.08 -7.19 -4.29
C CYS A 372 -28.52 -6.97 -4.80
N LYS A 373 -29.21 -5.96 -4.24
CA LYS A 373 -30.59 -5.60 -4.60
C LYS A 373 -30.72 -5.03 -6.02
N ILE A 374 -29.73 -4.28 -6.52
CA ILE A 374 -29.67 -3.83 -7.92
C ILE A 374 -29.45 -5.03 -8.86
N PHE A 375 -28.49 -5.90 -8.54
CA PHE A 375 -28.19 -7.08 -9.37
C PHE A 375 -29.37 -8.06 -9.44
N ALA A 376 -30.05 -8.32 -8.32
CA ALA A 376 -31.26 -9.15 -8.31
C ALA A 376 -32.38 -8.56 -9.21
N LYS A 377 -32.54 -7.23 -9.25
CA LYS A 377 -33.47 -6.56 -10.18
C LYS A 377 -33.03 -6.68 -11.64
N LYS A 378 -31.75 -6.51 -11.95
CA LYS A 378 -31.20 -6.73 -13.30
C LYS A 378 -31.46 -8.16 -13.77
N LEU A 379 -31.08 -9.14 -12.95
CA LEU A 379 -31.27 -10.56 -13.25
C LEU A 379 -32.75 -10.92 -13.48
N LEU A 380 -33.65 -10.42 -12.64
CA LEU A 380 -35.09 -10.59 -12.83
C LEU A 380 -35.59 -9.98 -14.15
N SER A 381 -35.10 -8.80 -14.51
CA SER A 381 -35.42 -8.16 -15.81
C SER A 381 -34.95 -9.01 -16.99
N HIS A 382 -33.70 -9.50 -16.95
CA HIS A 382 -33.17 -10.40 -17.98
C HIS A 382 -33.96 -11.72 -18.08
N LEU A 383 -34.37 -12.31 -16.96
CA LEU A 383 -35.20 -13.52 -16.93
C LEU A 383 -36.60 -13.27 -17.51
N VAL A 384 -37.23 -12.13 -17.22
CA VAL A 384 -38.54 -11.74 -17.81
C VAL A 384 -38.42 -11.51 -19.31
N MET A 385 -37.36 -10.84 -19.77
CA MET A 385 -37.09 -10.63 -21.20
C MET A 385 -36.87 -11.97 -21.93
N TYR A 386 -36.06 -12.87 -21.36
CA TYR A 386 -35.81 -14.20 -21.92
C TYR A 386 -37.10 -15.05 -21.96
N ALA A 387 -37.90 -15.04 -20.89
CA ALA A 387 -39.18 -15.73 -20.86
C ALA A 387 -40.16 -15.18 -21.91
N SER A 388 -40.17 -13.86 -22.14
CA SER A 388 -40.97 -13.22 -23.19
C SER A 388 -40.48 -13.60 -24.59
N GLU A 389 -39.17 -13.68 -24.81
CA GLU A 389 -38.60 -14.12 -26.08
C GLU A 389 -38.97 -15.59 -26.38
N VAL A 390 -38.82 -16.48 -25.39
CA VAL A 390 -39.21 -17.90 -25.46
C VAL A 390 -40.71 -18.04 -25.73
N SER A 391 -41.55 -17.29 -25.01
CA SER A 391 -43.01 -17.24 -25.25
C SER A 391 -43.33 -16.85 -26.69
N SER A 392 -42.68 -15.82 -27.24
CA SER A 392 -42.85 -15.42 -28.65
C SER A 392 -42.42 -16.49 -29.66
N LYS A 393 -41.47 -17.37 -29.30
CA LYS A 393 -41.02 -18.49 -30.14
C LYS A 393 -42.03 -19.65 -30.07
N VAL A 394 -42.57 -19.95 -28.89
CA VAL A 394 -43.65 -20.93 -28.70
C VAL A 394 -44.89 -20.51 -29.48
N GLU A 395 -45.35 -19.26 -29.33
CA GLU A 395 -46.55 -18.74 -30.02
C GLU A 395 -46.42 -18.81 -31.56
N LYS A 396 -45.21 -18.59 -32.11
CA LYS A 396 -44.92 -18.78 -33.54
C LYS A 396 -45.00 -20.24 -33.97
N ILE A 397 -44.50 -21.17 -33.14
CA ILE A 397 -44.59 -22.61 -33.39
C ILE A 397 -46.04 -23.08 -33.33
N GLU A 398 -46.83 -22.61 -32.36
CA GLU A 398 -48.25 -22.93 -32.24
C GLU A 398 -49.06 -22.44 -33.44
N LYS A 399 -48.85 -21.20 -33.89
CA LYS A 399 -49.47 -20.64 -35.10
C LYS A 399 -49.09 -21.47 -36.34
N ALA A 400 -47.83 -21.85 -36.49
CA ALA A 400 -47.39 -22.72 -37.59
C ALA A 400 -48.03 -24.12 -37.53
N LEU A 401 -48.12 -24.72 -36.34
CA LEU A 401 -48.77 -26.01 -36.12
C LEU A 401 -50.27 -25.96 -36.46
N ASP A 402 -50.95 -24.87 -36.12
CA ASP A 402 -52.37 -24.67 -36.42
C ASP A 402 -52.64 -24.44 -37.91
N CYS A 403 -51.76 -23.71 -38.60
CA CYS A 403 -51.76 -23.65 -40.07
C CYS A 403 -51.56 -25.04 -40.71
N LEU A 404 -50.70 -25.88 -40.15
CA LEU A 404 -50.49 -27.26 -40.63
C LEU A 404 -51.69 -28.18 -40.36
N LYS A 405 -52.39 -28.02 -39.21
CA LYS A 405 -53.68 -28.70 -38.94
C LYS A 405 -54.73 -28.29 -39.97
N LYS A 406 -54.97 -26.98 -40.14
CA LYS A 406 -55.93 -26.44 -41.12
C LYS A 406 -55.64 -26.94 -42.55
N ARG A 407 -54.36 -26.98 -42.96
CA ARG A 407 -53.96 -27.52 -44.27
C ARG A 407 -54.22 -29.03 -44.38
N ARG A 408 -53.97 -29.82 -43.33
CA ARG A 408 -54.31 -31.25 -43.26
C ARG A 408 -55.82 -31.46 -43.41
N ASP A 409 -56.63 -30.67 -42.70
CA ASP A 409 -58.09 -30.82 -42.70
C ASP A 409 -58.70 -30.44 -44.06
N SER A 410 -58.14 -29.44 -44.74
CA SER A 410 -58.48 -29.14 -46.14
C SER A 410 -58.14 -30.30 -47.07
N ILE A 411 -56.94 -30.89 -46.97
CA ILE A 411 -56.53 -32.05 -47.79
C ILE A 411 -57.44 -33.26 -47.51
N SER A 412 -57.79 -33.53 -46.26
CA SER A 412 -58.72 -34.61 -45.88
C SER A 412 -60.11 -34.40 -46.50
N LYS A 413 -60.65 -33.17 -46.47
CA LYS A 413 -61.94 -32.83 -47.09
C LYS A 413 -61.89 -32.95 -48.62
N GLU A 414 -60.80 -32.54 -49.24
CA GLU A 414 -60.62 -32.65 -50.70
C GLU A 414 -60.46 -34.11 -51.15
N GLN A 415 -59.80 -34.96 -50.35
CA GLN A 415 -59.76 -36.41 -50.60
C GLN A 415 -61.10 -37.11 -50.30
N LEU A 416 -61.96 -36.55 -49.45
CA LEU A 416 -63.33 -37.05 -49.28
C LEU A 416 -64.16 -36.76 -50.53
N LYS A 417 -64.15 -35.52 -51.02
CA LYS A 417 -64.80 -35.15 -52.29
C LYS A 417 -64.33 -36.00 -53.47
N ARG A 418 -63.02 -36.21 -53.63
CA ARG A 418 -62.46 -37.07 -54.69
C ARG A 418 -62.78 -38.58 -54.53
N LYS A 419 -63.49 -38.99 -53.48
CA LYS A 419 -64.11 -40.32 -53.33
C LYS A 419 -65.61 -40.27 -53.65
N GLU A 420 -66.32 -39.26 -53.18
CA GLU A 420 -67.73 -39.01 -53.53
C GLU A 420 -67.89 -38.83 -55.07
N GLU A 421 -66.98 -38.08 -55.70
CA GLU A 421 -66.84 -37.88 -57.15
C GLU A 421 -66.38 -39.15 -57.91
N LYS A 422 -66.23 -40.31 -57.24
CA LYS A 422 -65.92 -41.61 -57.86
C LYS A 422 -67.04 -42.65 -57.75
N GLU A 423 -68.14 -42.35 -57.06
CA GLU A 423 -69.32 -43.24 -57.01
C GLU A 423 -70.42 -42.84 -58.00
N GLN A 424 -70.20 -41.80 -58.81
CA GLN A 424 -71.00 -41.49 -60.00
C GLN A 424 -70.11 -41.59 -61.25
N GLY A 425 -70.19 -42.72 -61.96
CA GLY A 425 -69.37 -43.02 -63.13
C GLY A 425 -70.01 -42.59 -64.47
N PRO A 426 -69.21 -42.47 -65.55
CA PRO A 426 -69.71 -42.28 -66.92
C PRO A 426 -69.47 -43.49 -67.85
N GLU A 427 -70.57 -44.03 -68.39
CA GLU A 427 -70.60 -44.72 -69.69
C GLU A 427 -71.11 -43.70 -70.75
N THR A 428 -70.75 -43.70 -72.04
CA THR A 428 -69.80 -44.51 -72.83
C THR A 428 -69.37 -43.75 -74.12
N ASN A 429 -68.18 -44.06 -74.63
CA ASN A 429 -67.67 -44.04 -76.02
C ASN A 429 -68.44 -43.29 -77.16
N SER A 430 -67.70 -42.52 -77.98
CA SER A 430 -67.53 -42.83 -79.42
C SER A 430 -66.41 -42.03 -80.14
N THR A 431 -65.66 -42.74 -81.01
CA THR A 431 -65.01 -42.32 -82.29
C THR A 431 -64.03 -41.12 -82.40
N ASP A 432 -62.79 -41.49 -82.77
CA ASP A 432 -62.03 -41.05 -83.97
C ASP A 432 -61.10 -39.80 -84.04
N GLU A 433 -60.03 -40.01 -84.82
CA GLU A 433 -59.07 -39.13 -85.54
C GLU A 433 -58.26 -38.00 -84.85
N ASP A 434 -57.02 -38.39 -84.49
CA ASP A 434 -55.74 -37.89 -85.10
C ASP A 434 -55.02 -36.60 -84.61
N SER A 435 -53.68 -36.70 -84.67
CA SER A 435 -52.66 -35.65 -84.87
C SER A 435 -52.10 -34.77 -83.71
N LEU A 436 -50.77 -34.87 -83.57
CA LEU A 436 -49.76 -33.78 -83.43
C LEU A 436 -49.72 -32.78 -82.23
N LEU A 437 -48.77 -33.07 -81.31
CA LEU A 437 -47.66 -32.20 -80.81
C LEU A 437 -47.88 -30.83 -80.11
N LYS A 438 -46.99 -30.57 -79.12
CA LYS A 438 -46.73 -29.33 -78.32
C LYS A 438 -47.72 -29.07 -77.17
N GLY A 439 -47.34 -28.41 -76.06
CA GLY A 439 -46.00 -28.04 -75.59
C GLY A 439 -45.96 -26.86 -74.58
N ASN A 440 -45.03 -26.94 -73.62
CA ASN A 440 -44.38 -25.84 -72.87
C ASN A 440 -45.12 -24.91 -71.86
N ASP A 441 -44.45 -24.76 -70.69
CA ASP A 441 -44.11 -23.52 -69.95
C ASP A 441 -45.16 -22.57 -69.33
N ARG A 442 -45.32 -22.63 -67.99
CA ARG A 442 -44.91 -21.61 -66.97
C ARG A 442 -45.58 -21.92 -65.62
N GLU A 443 -44.92 -22.00 -64.45
CA GLU A 443 -43.79 -21.28 -63.81
C GLU A 443 -44.24 -20.07 -62.96
N LYS A 444 -43.64 -19.97 -61.76
CA LYS A 444 -43.82 -18.98 -60.67
C LYS A 444 -45.03 -19.24 -59.74
N ASP A 445 -44.92 -18.98 -58.42
CA ASP A 445 -43.94 -18.15 -57.72
C ASP A 445 -43.43 -18.70 -56.36
N CYS A 446 -42.52 -17.96 -55.73
CA CYS A 446 -42.05 -18.08 -54.34
C CYS A 446 -40.96 -19.14 -54.00
N GLN A 447 -39.77 -18.97 -54.60
CA GLN A 447 -38.50 -19.23 -53.90
C GLN A 447 -37.69 -17.93 -53.79
N LYS A 448 -37.45 -17.43 -52.57
CA LYS A 448 -36.41 -16.46 -52.24
C LYS A 448 -36.31 -16.18 -50.74
N GLN A 449 -35.22 -16.62 -50.11
CA GLN A 449 -34.34 -15.84 -49.20
C GLN A 449 -33.52 -16.78 -48.29
N GLN A 450 -32.24 -16.93 -48.60
CA GLN A 450 -31.20 -17.31 -47.64
C GLN A 450 -29.84 -16.85 -48.20
N TYR A 451 -28.94 -16.36 -47.34
CA TYR A 451 -27.60 -15.83 -47.65
C TYR A 451 -27.61 -14.50 -48.46
N GLU A 452 -26.72 -13.51 -48.23
CA GLU A 452 -25.65 -13.37 -47.22
C GLU A 452 -25.31 -11.87 -46.95
N LEU A 453 -24.16 -11.62 -46.31
CA LEU A 453 -23.54 -10.32 -45.95
C LEU A 453 -24.17 -9.62 -44.71
N GLY A 454 -23.41 -9.05 -43.76
CA GLY A 454 -21.95 -9.01 -43.58
C GLY A 454 -21.38 -7.60 -43.67
N GLY A 455 -21.14 -6.94 -42.53
CA GLY A 455 -20.50 -5.62 -42.46
C GLY A 455 -20.40 -5.08 -41.03
N TRP A 456 -19.26 -4.49 -40.67
CA TRP A 456 -19.04 -3.79 -39.39
C TRP A 456 -19.49 -2.32 -39.49
N VAL A 457 -20.08 -1.77 -38.42
CA VAL A 457 -20.06 -0.31 -38.14
C VAL A 457 -19.90 -0.05 -36.64
N HIS A 458 -19.19 1.02 -36.31
CA HIS A 458 -18.84 1.49 -34.96
C HIS A 458 -20.05 1.87 -34.07
N LEU A 459 -19.83 1.85 -32.75
CA LEU A 459 -20.64 2.65 -31.81
C LEU A 459 -20.31 4.15 -31.95
N PRO A 460 -21.32 5.05 -31.99
CA PRO A 460 -21.15 6.47 -31.70
C PRO A 460 -21.17 6.74 -30.17
N PRO A 461 -20.62 7.87 -29.69
CA PRO A 461 -20.58 8.19 -28.26
C PRO A 461 -21.95 8.66 -27.72
N ALA A 462 -22.28 8.25 -26.50
CA ALA A 462 -23.52 8.64 -25.82
C ALA A 462 -23.39 10.01 -25.12
N SER A 463 -23.72 11.09 -25.82
CA SER A 463 -23.74 12.45 -25.25
C SER A 463 -25.11 12.83 -24.68
N SER A 464 -25.17 12.94 -23.34
CA SER A 464 -26.01 13.86 -22.54
C SER A 464 -27.55 13.74 -22.51
N LEU A 465 -28.08 14.05 -21.30
CA LEU A 465 -29.44 14.47 -20.90
C LEU A 465 -30.39 13.41 -20.32
N PRO A 466 -31.33 13.81 -19.43
CA PRO A 466 -31.45 15.09 -18.72
C PRO A 466 -30.99 15.01 -17.25
N GLY A 467 -30.76 16.17 -16.63
CA GLY A 467 -30.34 16.25 -15.22
C GLY A 467 -31.51 16.31 -14.24
N SER A 468 -31.35 15.65 -13.09
CA SER A 468 -32.09 15.93 -11.86
C SER A 468 -31.08 16.36 -10.80
N GLN A 469 -31.24 17.56 -10.22
CA GLN A 469 -30.39 17.99 -9.11
C GLN A 469 -30.64 17.10 -7.89
N LEU A 470 -29.59 16.42 -7.43
CA LEU A 470 -29.48 15.97 -6.05
C LEU A 470 -28.36 16.80 -5.42
N GLU A 471 -28.66 17.49 -4.32
CA GLU A 471 -27.76 18.49 -3.74
C GLU A 471 -26.46 17.86 -3.24
N SER A 472 -25.33 18.47 -3.59
CA SER A 472 -24.01 18.01 -3.16
C SER A 472 -23.77 18.34 -1.69
N SER A 473 -24.25 17.47 -0.79
CA SER A 473 -23.80 17.48 0.61
C SER A 473 -22.31 17.11 0.64
N GLY A 474 -21.46 18.10 0.94
CA GLY A 474 -20.01 18.01 0.86
C GLY A 474 -19.37 17.13 1.94
N GLY A 475 -19.64 15.83 1.89
CA GLY A 475 -19.04 14.82 2.76
C GLY A 475 -17.59 14.52 2.37
N ASN A 476 -16.67 15.42 2.72
CA ASN A 476 -15.22 15.21 2.56
C ASN A 476 -14.72 14.12 3.54
N SER A 477 -14.98 12.86 3.22
CA SER A 477 -14.58 11.69 3.99
C SER A 477 -13.08 11.40 3.81
N LYS A 478 -12.24 12.26 4.39
CA LYS A 478 -10.79 12.07 4.57
C LYS A 478 -10.51 10.88 5.50
N TRP A 479 -10.71 9.67 5.01
CA TRP A 479 -10.16 8.47 5.60
C TRP A 479 -8.67 8.41 5.28
N ALA A 480 -7.90 9.21 6.03
CA ALA A 480 -6.46 9.15 5.96
C ALA A 480 -5.99 7.70 6.13
N PHE A 481 -5.04 7.28 5.31
CA PHE A 481 -4.31 6.04 5.56
C PHE A 481 -3.65 6.20 6.93
N SER A 482 -4.23 5.57 7.97
CA SER A 482 -3.68 5.58 9.33
C SER A 482 -2.41 4.75 9.36
N SER A 483 -1.36 5.35 8.82
CA SER A 483 0.01 5.10 9.18
C SER A 483 0.19 5.55 10.63
N GLU A 484 -0.34 4.74 11.55
CA GLU A 484 0.45 4.34 12.70
C GLU A 484 1.77 3.84 12.14
N TYR A 485 2.72 4.77 12.01
CA TYR A 485 4.11 4.41 11.94
C TYR A 485 4.36 3.66 13.26
N GLU A 486 4.64 2.36 13.19
CA GLU A 486 5.32 1.69 14.30
C GLU A 486 6.48 2.59 14.71
N GLU A 487 6.63 2.87 16.00
CA GLU A 487 7.79 3.62 16.49
C GLU A 487 9.03 2.75 16.28
N ILE A 488 9.62 2.86 15.08
CA ILE A 488 10.95 2.33 14.78
C ILE A 488 11.94 3.22 15.54
N GLY A 489 12.01 2.97 16.85
CA GLY A 489 12.91 3.64 17.77
C GLY A 489 14.35 3.50 17.28
N SER A 490 15.14 4.56 17.42
CA SER A 490 16.53 4.61 16.97
C SER A 490 17.51 3.75 17.79
N GLU A 491 16.99 2.87 18.65
CA GLU A 491 17.69 2.11 19.69
C GLU A 491 18.76 1.13 19.19
N HIS A 492 18.83 0.86 17.89
CA HIS A 492 19.81 -0.07 17.31
C HIS A 492 20.88 0.60 16.42
N VAL A 493 20.88 1.93 16.27
CA VAL A 493 21.95 2.65 15.54
C VAL A 493 23.15 2.95 16.45
N PHE A 494 22.93 3.15 17.76
CA PHE A 494 24.00 3.50 18.72
C PHE A 494 23.89 2.71 20.04
N GLY A 495 24.19 1.41 20.00
CA GLY A 495 24.19 0.53 21.17
C GLY A 495 25.34 0.78 22.15
N TYR A 496 25.28 1.88 22.93
CA TYR A 496 26.12 2.12 24.10
C TYR A 496 25.35 2.90 25.18
N SER A 497 24.93 2.21 26.24
CA SER A 497 24.37 2.86 27.44
C SER A 497 25.43 3.70 28.17
N ALA A 498 25.04 4.88 28.67
CA ALA A 498 25.86 5.62 29.61
C ALA A 498 25.92 4.88 30.98
N PRO A 499 27.01 5.01 31.76
CA PRO A 499 27.09 4.39 33.09
C PRO A 499 26.01 4.94 34.03
N ALA A 500 25.37 4.04 34.79
CA ALA A 500 24.43 4.44 35.83
C ALA A 500 25.19 5.11 37.00
N VAL A 501 24.77 6.33 37.36
CA VAL A 501 25.25 7.00 38.57
C VAL A 501 24.49 6.44 39.77
N GLU A 502 25.19 5.78 40.71
CA GLU A 502 24.58 5.29 41.95
C GLU A 502 24.10 6.44 42.83
N ASN A 503 22.79 6.63 42.95
CA ASN A 503 22.19 7.50 43.97
C ASN A 503 22.30 6.85 45.38
N LYS A 504 23.46 7.00 46.02
CA LYS A 504 23.60 6.75 47.47
C LYS A 504 23.24 8.02 48.25
N ALA A 505 22.06 8.00 48.86
CA ALA A 505 21.58 9.09 49.72
C ALA A 505 22.37 9.17 51.05
N LEU A 506 22.64 10.38 51.52
CA LEU A 506 22.97 10.65 52.93
C LEU A 506 22.08 11.77 53.47
N GLN A 507 21.61 11.58 54.71
CA GLN A 507 21.00 12.63 55.52
C GLN A 507 22.09 13.45 56.25
N PRO A 508 21.84 14.73 56.57
CA PRO A 508 22.86 15.61 57.15
C PRO A 508 22.94 15.50 58.69
N PRO A 509 24.15 15.65 59.26
CA PRO A 509 24.32 16.11 60.64
C PRO A 509 25.21 17.37 60.74
N LYS A 510 24.61 18.42 61.31
CA LYS A 510 25.11 19.48 62.22
C LYS A 510 26.59 19.95 62.19
N GLU A 511 26.73 21.26 62.38
CA GLU A 511 27.99 22.01 62.54
C GLU A 511 28.73 21.77 63.88
N VAL A 512 29.89 22.43 63.99
CA VAL A 512 30.69 22.84 65.17
C VAL A 512 31.91 21.96 65.51
N GLY A 513 33.10 22.57 65.42
CA GLY A 513 34.35 22.05 66.02
C GLY A 513 35.63 22.39 65.24
N LEU A 514 36.46 23.31 65.76
CA LEU A 514 37.88 23.46 65.41
C LEU A 514 38.74 22.72 66.48
N PRO A 515 40.09 22.69 66.36
CA PRO A 515 40.89 21.72 65.61
C PRO A 515 41.81 20.91 66.56
N VAL A 516 42.74 20.07 66.05
CA VAL A 516 44.09 19.81 66.64
C VAL A 516 44.96 18.90 65.75
N THR A 517 46.28 18.86 66.01
CA THR A 517 47.36 18.07 65.37
C THR A 517 47.13 16.54 65.47
N SER A 518 47.79 15.63 64.73
CA SER A 518 49.25 15.52 64.42
C SER A 518 49.54 14.46 63.31
N ALA A 519 50.83 14.19 63.02
CA ALA A 519 51.35 13.21 62.04
C ALA A 519 52.18 12.10 62.77
N PRO A 520 53.04 11.28 62.12
CA PRO A 520 52.84 10.28 61.05
C PRO A 520 53.36 8.84 61.40
N GLY A 521 53.36 7.90 60.43
CA GLY A 521 54.05 6.58 60.39
C GLY A 521 53.65 5.81 59.10
N ASP A 522 54.48 5.09 58.32
CA ASP A 522 55.51 4.02 58.58
C ASP A 522 54.88 2.63 58.83
N ASP A 523 55.40 1.44 58.46
CA ASP A 523 56.26 0.87 57.37
C ASP A 523 56.04 -0.70 57.42
N ASP A 524 56.48 -1.68 56.62
CA ASP A 524 57.42 -1.93 55.49
C ASP A 524 56.89 -3.14 54.65
N GLY A 525 57.36 -3.31 53.40
CA GLY A 525 57.40 -4.63 52.72
C GLY A 525 56.84 -4.63 51.28
N LYS A 526 57.53 -5.08 50.20
CA LYS A 526 58.30 -6.32 49.91
C LYS A 526 57.39 -7.54 49.59
N HIS A 527 57.67 -8.43 48.62
CA HIS A 527 58.83 -8.60 47.73
C HIS A 527 58.51 -9.33 46.38
N HIS A 528 59.55 -9.42 45.53
CA HIS A 528 59.68 -9.94 44.15
C HIS A 528 59.10 -11.31 43.73
N GLY A 529 59.01 -11.50 42.39
CA GLY A 529 59.02 -12.80 41.67
C GLY A 529 58.35 -12.69 40.28
N VAL A 530 58.97 -12.33 39.13
CA VAL A 530 60.23 -12.72 38.42
C VAL A 530 60.05 -13.88 37.42
N GLU A 531 60.12 -13.53 36.11
CA GLU A 531 60.39 -14.40 34.94
C GLU A 531 59.33 -15.46 34.51
N ARG A 532 59.33 -16.02 33.26
CA ARG A 532 60.31 -15.95 32.14
C ARG A 532 59.65 -15.98 30.74
N ASN A 533 60.38 -15.55 29.71
CA ASN A 533 60.01 -15.57 28.28
C ASN A 533 59.98 -16.97 27.64
N SER A 534 59.24 -17.14 26.53
CA SER A 534 59.68 -17.91 25.35
C SER A 534 58.96 -17.46 24.06
N SER A 535 59.51 -17.76 22.87
CA SER A 535 59.05 -17.21 21.59
C SER A 535 59.24 -18.14 20.38
N SER A 536 58.32 -18.05 19.41
CA SER A 536 58.42 -18.64 18.04
C SER A 536 57.33 -18.01 17.16
N ARG A 537 57.62 -17.32 16.05
CA ARG A 537 58.08 -17.75 14.70
C ARG A 537 56.97 -18.35 13.79
N SER A 538 56.59 -17.58 12.78
CA SER A 538 55.94 -17.96 11.50
C SER A 538 56.96 -18.68 10.55
N PRO A 539 56.71 -19.03 9.25
CA PRO A 539 55.70 -18.55 8.26
C PRO A 539 55.12 -19.61 7.24
N CYS A 540 54.47 -19.12 6.15
CA CYS A 540 54.18 -19.78 4.84
C CYS A 540 53.05 -20.86 4.79
N THR A 541 52.39 -21.22 3.66
CA THR A 541 52.52 -20.90 2.20
C THR A 541 51.20 -21.14 1.39
N CYS A 542 51.15 -20.72 0.09
CA CYS A 542 50.17 -21.05 -1.00
C CYS A 542 48.71 -20.52 -0.86
N ARG A 543 47.96 -20.03 -1.87
CA ARG A 543 48.00 -19.92 -3.36
C ARG A 543 47.33 -21.07 -4.16
N GLN A 544 46.57 -20.69 -5.22
CA GLN A 544 45.88 -21.50 -6.27
C GLN A 544 44.59 -22.23 -5.83
N GLU A 545 43.56 -22.48 -6.66
CA GLU A 545 43.07 -21.85 -7.92
C GLU A 545 41.67 -22.42 -8.29
N ARG A 546 40.71 -21.57 -8.68
CA ARG A 546 39.77 -21.67 -9.82
C ARG A 546 38.61 -20.68 -9.71
#